data_AF-A0A443ZTP2-F1
#
_entry.id   AF-A0A443ZTP2-F1
#
_cell.length_a   1.000
_cell.length_b   1.000
_cell.length_c   1.000
_cell.angle_alpha   90.00
_cell.angle_beta   90.00
_cell.angle_gamma   90.00
#
_symmetry.space_group_name_H-M   'P 1'
#
loop_
_entity.id
_entity.type
_entity.pdbx_description
1 polymer ?
#
loop_
_entity_poly.entity_id
_entity_poly.type
_entity_poly.pdbx_seq_one_letter_code
_entity_poly.pdbx_strand_id
1 'polypeptide(L)'
;MNQLEKALEARNTEVPESPADLQWINLPHGGSQAGFYVGRLVDAFNQEGVREKVIGGIHKGLAEVKTHSLDFLLRTRYAKTPDTKQVVAAVIDDLVSTGLFQRSTMSDPETGKAVDSLALT
;
A
#
# COMPACT_ATOMS: atom_id res chain seq x y z
N MET A 1 36.65 -19.17 2.80
CA MET A 1 35.33 -18.93 2.18
C MET A 1 34.28 -19.28 3.21
N ASN A 2 33.86 -18.28 3.96
CA ASN A 2 33.16 -18.43 5.23
C ASN A 2 31.64 -18.51 4.98
N GLN A 3 30.91 -19.36 5.72
CA GLN A 3 29.44 -19.48 5.54
C GLN A 3 28.70 -18.16 5.80
N LEU A 4 29.34 -17.24 6.52
CA LEU A 4 28.86 -15.88 6.79
C LEU A 4 28.80 -15.00 5.52
N GLU A 5 29.70 -15.21 4.54
CA GLU A 5 29.71 -14.45 3.29
C GLU A 5 28.52 -14.86 2.41
N LYS A 6 28.23 -16.17 2.33
CA LYS A 6 27.05 -16.69 1.62
C LYS A 6 25.72 -16.21 2.20
N ALA A 7 25.63 -16.01 3.50
CA ALA A 7 24.43 -15.50 4.15
C ALA A 7 24.23 -13.99 3.91
N LEU A 8 25.31 -13.22 3.76
CA LEU A 8 25.23 -11.81 3.38
C LEU A 8 24.85 -11.65 1.90
N GLU A 9 25.38 -12.50 1.02
CA GLU A 9 25.03 -12.48 -0.40
C GLU A 9 23.56 -12.86 -0.65
N ALA A 10 23.04 -13.87 0.05
CA ALA A 10 21.63 -14.27 -0.02
C ALA A 10 20.66 -13.20 0.50
N ARG A 11 21.11 -12.30 1.38
CA ARG A 11 20.31 -11.14 1.82
C ARG A 11 20.33 -9.96 0.86
N ASN A 12 21.24 -9.97 -0.12
CA ASN A 12 21.43 -8.92 -1.10
C ASN A 12 20.87 -9.27 -2.49
N THR A 13 20.26 -10.45 -2.67
CA THR A 13 19.89 -10.97 -4.01
C THR A 13 18.41 -10.93 -4.39
N GLU A 14 17.53 -10.31 -3.59
CA GLU A 14 16.11 -10.25 -3.92
C GLU A 14 15.46 -8.92 -3.48
N VAL A 15 16.14 -7.80 -3.72
CA VAL A 15 15.39 -6.57 -3.99
C VAL A 15 14.99 -6.70 -5.46
N PRO A 16 13.75 -7.10 -5.80
CA PRO A 16 13.30 -6.90 -7.16
C PRO A 16 13.57 -5.44 -7.47
N GLU A 17 14.38 -5.16 -8.49
CA GLU A 17 14.57 -3.83 -9.03
C GLU A 17 13.19 -3.39 -9.53
N SER A 18 12.40 -2.84 -8.61
CA SER A 18 11.07 -2.33 -8.87
C SER A 18 11.25 -1.30 -9.98
N PRO A 19 10.54 -1.42 -11.10
CA PRO A 19 10.81 -0.61 -12.28
C PRO A 19 10.52 0.85 -11.92
N ALA A 20 11.60 1.59 -11.67
CA ALA A 20 11.67 3.03 -11.48
C ALA A 20 10.78 3.61 -10.33
N ASP A 21 11.42 3.94 -9.21
CA ASP A 21 10.89 4.81 -8.14
C ASP A 21 10.53 6.23 -8.67
N LEU A 22 9.52 6.41 -9.51
CA LEU A 22 9.33 7.68 -10.24
C LEU A 22 8.30 8.62 -9.62
N GLN A 23 7.36 8.14 -8.81
CA GLN A 23 6.30 8.99 -8.28
C GLN A 23 6.14 8.84 -6.78
N TRP A 24 6.38 9.96 -6.10
CA TRP A 24 6.09 10.13 -4.68
C TRP A 24 4.62 10.51 -4.50
N ILE A 25 3.93 9.80 -3.61
CA ILE A 25 2.54 10.08 -3.22
C ILE A 25 2.57 10.66 -1.81
N ASN A 26 2.08 11.88 -1.67
CA ASN A 26 1.96 12.51 -0.37
C ASN A 26 0.77 11.91 0.39
N LEU A 27 0.92 11.71 1.70
CA LEU A 27 -0.16 11.33 2.60
C LEU A 27 -0.63 12.57 3.37
N PRO A 28 -1.73 13.24 2.96
CA PRO A 28 -2.10 14.55 3.50
C PRO A 28 -2.35 14.57 5.01
N HIS A 29 -2.70 13.40 5.57
CA HIS A 29 -3.01 13.23 6.97
C HIS A 29 -2.03 12.30 7.71
N GLY A 30 -0.92 11.94 7.07
CA GLY A 30 0.09 11.03 7.64
C GLY A 30 1.09 11.70 8.56
N GLY A 31 1.03 13.03 8.71
CA GLY A 31 2.01 13.85 9.42
C GLY A 31 3.00 14.55 8.48
N SER A 32 3.91 15.37 9.03
CA SER A 32 4.87 16.13 8.24
C SER A 32 5.76 15.20 7.40
N GLN A 33 5.81 15.44 6.09
CA GLN A 33 6.55 14.64 5.09
C GLN A 33 6.14 13.16 5.04
N ALA A 34 4.90 12.83 5.42
CA ALA A 34 4.39 11.47 5.25
C ALA A 34 4.00 11.23 3.79
N GLY A 35 4.37 10.06 3.29
CA GLY A 35 4.19 9.68 1.90
C GLY A 35 4.96 8.41 1.58
N PHE A 36 4.86 7.98 0.34
CA PHE A 36 5.53 6.77 -0.13
C PHE A 36 5.81 6.83 -1.63
N TYR A 37 6.78 6.05 -2.08
CA TYR A 37 6.99 5.79 -3.50
C TYR A 37 6.04 4.71 -3.98
N VAL A 38 5.39 4.93 -5.12
CA VAL A 38 4.34 4.03 -5.65
C VAL A 38 4.85 2.60 -5.83
N GLY A 39 6.09 2.43 -6.27
CA GLY A 39 6.74 1.12 -6.38
C GLY A 39 6.70 0.32 -5.07
N ARG A 40 6.88 0.99 -3.91
CA ARG A 40 6.79 0.33 -2.59
C ARG A 40 5.38 -0.18 -2.27
N LEU A 41 4.34 0.48 -2.80
CA LEU A 41 2.97 0.01 -2.64
C LEU A 41 2.71 -1.19 -3.55
N VAL A 42 3.20 -1.18 -4.79
CA VAL A 42 3.14 -2.33 -5.71
C VAL A 42 3.86 -3.54 -5.11
N ASP A 43 5.06 -3.34 -4.56
CA ASP A 43 5.80 -4.37 -3.84
C ASP A 43 4.98 -4.95 -2.68
N ALA A 44 4.27 -4.11 -1.92
CA ALA A 44 3.43 -4.56 -0.82
C ALA A 44 2.25 -5.44 -1.30
N PHE A 45 1.62 -5.11 -2.42
CA PHE A 45 0.59 -5.95 -3.05
C PHE A 45 1.18 -7.30 -3.48
N ASN A 46 2.33 -7.29 -4.15
CA ASN A 46 3.03 -8.50 -4.60
C ASN A 46 3.47 -9.40 -3.43
N GLN A 47 4.01 -8.80 -2.36
CA GLN A 47 4.41 -9.52 -1.13
C GLN A 47 3.24 -10.22 -0.45
N GLU A 48 2.05 -9.61 -0.49
CA GLU A 48 0.82 -10.18 0.06
C GLU A 48 0.13 -11.15 -0.92
N GLY A 49 0.63 -11.27 -2.15
CA GLY A 49 0.07 -12.14 -3.18
C GLY A 49 -1.31 -11.68 -3.68
N VAL A 50 -1.63 -10.39 -3.53
CA VAL A 50 -2.93 -9.82 -3.91
C VAL A 50 -2.77 -8.84 -5.07
N ARG A 51 -3.75 -8.83 -5.98
CA ARG A 51 -3.83 -7.82 -7.06
C ARG A 51 -4.85 -6.72 -6.79
N GLU A 52 -5.64 -6.83 -5.73
CA GLU A 52 -6.72 -5.90 -5.43
C GLU A 52 -6.93 -5.79 -3.93
N LYS A 53 -7.21 -4.57 -3.45
CA LYS A 53 -7.54 -4.28 -2.05
C LYS A 53 -8.75 -3.37 -1.95
N VAL A 54 -9.58 -3.62 -0.94
CA VAL A 54 -10.68 -2.71 -0.56
C VAL A 54 -10.08 -1.36 -0.14
N ILE A 55 -10.66 -0.24 -0.58
CA ILE A 55 -10.19 1.11 -0.21
C ILE A 55 -10.29 1.31 1.31
N GLY A 56 -11.46 1.03 1.90
CA GLY A 56 -11.66 0.87 3.34
C GLY A 56 -11.44 2.10 4.23
N GLY A 57 -11.40 3.31 3.67
CA GLY A 57 -11.06 4.53 4.41
C GLY A 57 -12.15 5.03 5.36
N ILE A 58 -11.92 4.95 6.68
CA ILE A 58 -12.87 5.39 7.73
C ILE A 58 -12.25 6.45 8.69
N HIS A 59 -13.06 7.37 9.24
CA HIS A 59 -12.58 8.38 10.21
C HIS A 59 -12.51 7.84 11.66
N LYS A 60 -11.90 6.67 11.84
CA LYS A 60 -11.70 6.02 13.14
C LYS A 60 -10.24 5.64 13.34
N GLY A 61 -9.88 5.28 14.57
CA GLY A 61 -8.54 4.81 14.93
C GLY A 61 -8.18 3.50 14.23
N LEU A 62 -6.88 3.16 14.20
CA LEU A 62 -6.35 2.03 13.44
C LEU A 62 -7.03 0.69 13.81
N ALA A 63 -7.39 0.51 15.08
CA ALA A 63 -8.01 -0.70 15.60
C ALA A 63 -9.39 -1.02 14.97
N GLU A 64 -10.06 -0.03 14.38
CA GLU A 64 -11.36 -0.22 13.73
C GLU A 64 -11.27 -0.32 12.20
N VAL A 65 -10.06 -0.16 11.64
CA VAL A 65 -9.83 -0.24 10.20
C VAL A 65 -9.65 -1.69 9.80
N LYS A 66 -10.35 -2.11 8.74
CA LYS A 66 -10.27 -3.45 8.18
C LYS A 66 -8.83 -3.79 7.78
N THR A 67 -8.28 -4.87 8.32
CA THR A 67 -6.86 -5.23 8.14
C THR A 67 -6.50 -5.56 6.69
N HIS A 68 -7.47 -6.03 5.89
CA HIS A 68 -7.29 -6.29 4.45
C HIS A 68 -7.38 -5.04 3.57
N SER A 69 -7.73 -3.87 4.13
CA SER A 69 -7.93 -2.65 3.35
C SER A 69 -6.63 -1.93 3.00
N LEU A 70 -6.69 -1.12 1.94
CA LEU A 70 -5.65 -0.19 1.56
C LEU A 70 -5.40 0.84 2.66
N ASP A 71 -6.45 1.34 3.34
CA ASP A 71 -6.29 2.33 4.41
C ASP A 71 -5.50 1.79 5.60
N PHE A 72 -5.72 0.53 5.97
CA PHE A 72 -4.91 -0.14 6.99
C PHE A 72 -3.45 -0.26 6.56
N LEU A 73 -3.19 -0.64 5.30
CA LEU A 73 -1.84 -0.74 4.76
C LEU A 73 -1.12 0.61 4.79
N LEU A 74 -1.78 1.70 4.36
CA LEU A 74 -1.17 3.03 4.34
C LEU A 74 -0.89 3.56 5.76
N ARG A 75 -1.82 3.35 6.70
CA ARG A 75 -1.66 3.75 8.09
C ARG A 75 -0.53 3.02 8.80
N THR A 76 -0.33 1.73 8.50
CA THR A 76 0.65 0.89 9.19
C THR A 76 2.05 1.01 8.61
N ARG A 77 2.18 1.17 7.30
CA ARG A 77 3.50 1.16 6.63
C ARG A 77 4.07 2.54 6.32
N TYR A 78 3.24 3.57 6.11
CA TYR A 78 3.71 4.84 5.53
C TYR A 78 3.31 6.09 6.31
N ALA A 79 2.29 6.03 7.18
CA ALA A 79 1.88 7.15 8.02
C ALA A 79 2.67 7.21 9.33
N LYS A 80 2.97 8.42 9.81
CA LYS A 80 3.46 8.66 11.17
C LYS A 80 2.31 8.70 12.19
N THR A 81 1.10 8.98 11.73
CA THR A 81 -0.14 9.07 12.51
C THR A 81 -1.10 7.93 12.12
N PRO A 82 -0.91 6.71 12.66
CA PRO A 82 -1.65 5.52 12.25
C PRO A 82 -3.17 5.61 12.53
N ASP A 83 -3.59 6.40 13.52
CA ASP A 83 -5.00 6.57 13.86
C ASP A 83 -5.76 7.55 12.94
N THR A 84 -5.10 8.08 11.91
CA THR A 84 -5.72 9.01 10.97
C THR A 84 -5.92 8.37 9.61
N LYS A 85 -7.08 8.62 8.99
CA LYS A 85 -7.43 8.17 7.64
C LYS A 85 -6.41 8.66 6.62
N GLN A 86 -5.86 7.74 5.83
CA GLN A 86 -4.86 8.03 4.81
C GLN A 86 -5.41 7.89 3.39
N VAL A 87 -6.37 6.99 3.19
CA VAL A 87 -7.02 6.80 1.90
C VAL A 87 -8.07 7.89 1.68
N VAL A 88 -7.60 9.03 1.19
CA VAL A 88 -8.44 10.16 0.73
C VAL A 88 -8.53 10.17 -0.80
N ALA A 89 -9.52 10.89 -1.33
CA ALA A 89 -9.75 10.97 -2.78
C ALA A 89 -8.49 11.34 -3.56
N ALA A 90 -7.75 12.36 -3.10
CA ALA A 90 -6.50 12.80 -3.71
C ALA A 90 -5.45 11.68 -3.80
N VAL A 91 -5.28 10.88 -2.74
CA VAL A 91 -4.31 9.76 -2.74
C VAL A 91 -4.73 8.68 -3.75
N ILE A 92 -6.03 8.39 -3.86
CA ILE A 92 -6.55 7.44 -4.85
C ILE A 92 -6.37 7.99 -6.28
N ASP A 93 -6.68 9.26 -6.50
CA ASP A 93 -6.51 9.91 -7.80
C ASP A 93 -5.02 9.90 -8.22
N ASP A 94 -4.11 10.22 -7.30
CA ASP A 94 -2.67 10.19 -7.56
C ASP A 94 -2.21 8.75 -7.88
N LEU A 95 -2.70 7.74 -7.16
CA LEU A 95 -2.38 6.33 -7.44
C LEU A 95 -2.88 5.88 -8.82
N VAL A 96 -4.09 6.28 -9.20
CA VAL A 96 -4.64 5.96 -10.53
C VAL A 96 -3.90 6.71 -11.63
N SER A 97 -3.48 7.95 -11.38
CA SER A 97 -2.72 8.76 -12.34
C SER A 97 -1.39 8.13 -12.76
N THR A 98 -0.84 7.25 -11.93
CA THR A 98 0.40 6.51 -12.25
C THR A 98 0.23 5.49 -13.38
N GLY A 99 -1.01 5.09 -13.69
CA GLY A 99 -1.31 4.00 -14.62
C GLY A 99 -1.01 2.59 -14.08
N LEU A 100 -0.47 2.47 -12.86
CA LEU A 100 -0.20 1.18 -12.21
C LEU A 100 -1.42 0.65 -11.47
N PHE A 101 -2.34 1.54 -11.09
CA PHE A 101 -3.55 1.21 -10.36
C PHE A 101 -4.79 1.68 -11.11
N GLN A 102 -5.89 0.97 -10.91
CA GLN A 102 -7.22 1.34 -11.39
C GLN A 102 -8.27 1.21 -10.28
N ARG A 103 -9.27 2.08 -10.33
CA ARG A 103 -10.47 1.93 -9.49
C ARG A 103 -11.26 0.71 -9.95
N SER A 104 -11.73 -0.06 -9.00
CA SER A 104 -12.51 -1.28 -9.23
C SER A 104 -13.60 -1.41 -8.18
N THR A 105 -14.36 -2.49 -8.27
CA THR A 105 -15.31 -2.91 -7.25
C THR A 105 -15.09 -4.40 -6.98
N MET A 106 -14.92 -4.76 -5.71
CA MET A 106 -14.78 -6.15 -5.29
C MET A 106 -15.79 -6.52 -4.21
N SER A 107 -15.96 -7.82 -3.96
CA SER A 107 -16.69 -8.29 -2.78
C SER A 107 -15.78 -8.20 -1.56
N ASP A 108 -16.23 -7.50 -0.52
CA ASP A 108 -15.50 -7.38 0.73
C ASP A 108 -15.35 -8.76 1.40
N PRO A 109 -14.12 -9.22 1.71
CA PRO A 109 -13.88 -10.55 2.26
C PRO A 109 -14.62 -10.87 3.56
N GLU A 110 -14.89 -9.86 4.39
CA GLU A 110 -15.56 -10.05 5.69
C GLU A 110 -17.09 -10.02 5.58
N THR A 111 -17.62 -9.11 4.77
CA THR A 111 -19.07 -8.83 4.73
C THR A 111 -19.78 -9.35 3.48
N GLY A 112 -19.03 -9.75 2.44
CA GLY A 112 -19.56 -10.19 1.16
C GLY A 112 -20.26 -9.09 0.34
N LYS A 113 -20.17 -7.83 0.78
CA LYS A 113 -20.80 -6.68 0.10
C LYS A 113 -19.88 -6.16 -0.99
N ALA A 114 -20.47 -5.70 -2.09
CA ALA A 114 -19.72 -4.96 -3.11
C ALA A 114 -19.22 -3.63 -2.52
N VAL A 115 -17.91 -3.39 -2.65
CA VAL A 115 -17.23 -2.21 -2.11
C VAL A 115 -16.19 -1.69 -3.09
N ASP A 116 -15.89 -0.40 -2.97
CA ASP A 116 -14.84 0.22 -3.77
C ASP A 116 -13.47 -0.35 -3.42
N SER A 117 -12.71 -0.68 -4.46
CA SER A 117 -11.39 -1.28 -4.38
C SER A 117 -10.41 -0.57 -5.31
N LEU A 118 -9.13 -0.84 -5.06
CA LEU A 118 -8.03 -0.44 -5.92
C LEU A 118 -7.31 -1.71 -6.38
N ALA A 119 -7.21 -1.87 -7.70
CA ALA A 119 -6.58 -3.02 -8.35
C ALA A 119 -5.29 -2.61 -9.06
N LEU A 120 -4.31 -3.50 -9.07
CA LEU A 120 -3.14 -3.40 -9.95
C LEU A 120 -3.55 -3.68 -11.39
N THR A 121 -3.04 -2.86 -12.31
CA THR A 121 -3.25 -3.00 -13.75
C THR A 121 -2.47 -4.20 -14.31
#